data_AF-A0A0K9YPI4-F1
#
_entry.id   AF-A0A0K9YPI4-F1
#
_cell.length_a   1.000
_cell.length_b   1.000
_cell.length_c   1.000
_cell.angle_alpha   90.00
_cell.angle_beta   90.00
_cell.angle_gamma   90.00
#
_symmetry.space_group_name_H-M   'P 1'
#
loop_
_entity.id
_entity.type
_entity.pdbx_description
1 polymer ?
#
loop_
_entity_poly.entity_id
_entity_poly.type
_entity_poly.pdbx_seq_one_letter_code
_entity_poly.pdbx_strand_id
1 'polypeptide(L)'
;MVKKFIVVCSLIMFLVGCANTETITLPLEEKDVSQLMAEKMDIAGWNFSRKDDTYSFRSVPSDPNAEGVTLDVNAKTGTVYERTSGLPQTNLVRKDAPNFLQVTNGEIFKSEINKMAKQVLDKNGLTPDNDNWISGGYGEGFIYGDVKKDGKKITIKLDIFTEEWEEIDNPF
;
A
#
# COMPACT_ATOMS: atom_id res chain seq x y z
N MET A 1 -54.81 -39.22 28.75
CA MET A 1 -53.61 -39.43 27.89
C MET A 1 -53.14 -38.06 27.44
N VAL A 2 -52.02 -37.58 27.97
CA VAL A 2 -51.55 -36.19 27.85
C VAL A 2 -50.69 -36.05 26.60
N LYS A 3 -51.07 -35.20 25.63
CA LYS A 3 -50.17 -34.79 24.54
C LYS A 3 -49.79 -33.32 24.75
N LYS A 4 -48.56 -33.13 25.20
CA LYS A 4 -47.87 -31.85 25.37
C LYS A 4 -47.61 -31.24 24.00
N PHE A 5 -48.08 -30.02 23.74
CA PHE A 5 -47.61 -29.20 22.64
C PHE A 5 -46.38 -28.42 23.13
N ILE A 6 -45.21 -28.78 22.63
CA ILE A 6 -43.98 -28.01 22.82
C ILE A 6 -43.96 -26.95 21.71
N VAL A 7 -44.05 -25.69 22.14
CA VAL A 7 -43.73 -24.51 21.33
C VAL A 7 -42.22 -24.50 21.12
N VAL A 8 -41.76 -24.65 19.88
CA VAL A 8 -40.36 -24.41 19.52
C VAL A 8 -40.29 -23.01 18.91
N CYS A 9 -39.98 -22.03 19.76
CA CYS A 9 -39.49 -20.73 19.34
C CYS A 9 -38.09 -20.93 18.76
N SER A 10 -37.95 -20.93 17.43
CA SER A 10 -36.64 -20.79 16.79
C SER A 10 -36.19 -19.33 16.91
N LEU A 11 -35.47 -19.05 17.99
CA LEU A 11 -34.69 -17.85 18.21
C LEU A 11 -33.44 -17.92 17.31
N ILE A 12 -33.47 -17.26 16.15
CA ILE A 12 -32.25 -17.04 15.37
C ILE A 12 -31.50 -15.88 16.04
N MET A 13 -30.50 -16.20 16.86
CA MET A 13 -29.58 -15.22 17.41
C MET A 13 -28.76 -14.60 16.28
N PHE A 14 -28.83 -13.28 16.16
CA PHE A 14 -27.81 -12.48 15.49
C PHE A 14 -26.46 -12.72 16.19
N LEU A 15 -25.53 -13.38 15.52
CA LEU A 15 -24.11 -13.21 15.83
C LEU A 15 -23.70 -11.83 15.32
N VAL A 16 -23.93 -10.82 16.15
CA VAL A 16 -23.18 -9.57 16.09
C VAL A 16 -21.76 -9.96 16.47
N GLY A 17 -20.95 -10.33 15.47
CA GLY A 17 -19.52 -10.47 15.64
C GLY A 17 -19.00 -9.13 16.14
N CYS A 18 -18.58 -9.10 17.41
CA CYS A 18 -17.79 -8.00 17.94
C CYS A 18 -16.58 -7.85 17.03
N ALA A 19 -16.59 -6.82 16.18
CA ALA A 19 -15.37 -6.33 15.57
C ALA A 19 -14.49 -5.85 16.74
N ASN A 20 -13.59 -6.72 17.18
CA ASN A 20 -12.40 -6.25 17.88
C ASN A 20 -11.73 -5.33 16.88
N THR A 21 -11.88 -4.03 17.05
CA THR A 21 -11.02 -3.04 16.42
C THR A 21 -9.64 -3.22 17.05
N GLU A 22 -8.92 -4.25 16.59
CA GLU A 22 -7.49 -4.38 16.88
C GLU A 22 -6.85 -3.08 16.44
N THR A 23 -6.19 -2.40 17.38
CA THR A 23 -5.51 -1.14 17.10
C THR A 23 -4.26 -1.51 16.32
N ILE A 24 -4.25 -1.20 15.02
CA ILE A 24 -3.08 -1.41 14.16
C ILE A 24 -1.97 -0.46 14.63
N THR A 25 -0.83 -1.01 15.02
CA THR A 25 0.35 -0.25 15.43
C THR A 25 1.53 -0.53 14.50
N LEU A 26 2.31 0.50 14.20
CA LEU A 26 3.56 0.36 13.45
C LEU A 26 4.73 0.04 14.41
N PRO A 27 5.73 -0.75 13.98
CA PRO A 27 5.78 -1.49 12.71
C PRO A 27 4.76 -2.64 12.67
N LEU A 28 4.24 -2.96 11.49
CA LEU A 28 3.24 -4.01 11.31
C LEU A 28 3.82 -5.40 11.61
N GLU A 29 3.03 -6.19 12.34
CA GLU A 29 3.31 -7.60 12.54
C GLU A 29 2.78 -8.45 11.39
N GLU A 30 3.29 -9.67 11.25
CA GLU A 30 2.94 -10.60 10.16
C GLU A 30 1.43 -10.85 10.05
N LYS A 31 0.74 -10.95 11.20
CA LYS A 31 -0.70 -11.13 11.27
C LYS A 31 -1.42 -9.95 10.63
N ASP A 32 -1.04 -8.72 11.01
CA ASP A 32 -1.64 -7.48 10.48
C ASP A 32 -1.36 -7.35 8.99
N VAL A 33 -0.12 -7.61 8.57
CA VAL A 33 0.26 -7.54 7.15
C VAL A 33 -0.56 -8.53 6.33
N SER A 34 -0.66 -9.79 6.77
CA SER A 34 -1.40 -10.82 6.04
C SER A 34 -2.89 -10.48 5.94
N GLN A 35 -3.49 -10.01 7.03
CA GLN A 35 -4.89 -9.60 7.06
C GLN A 35 -5.13 -8.39 6.14
N LEU A 36 -4.36 -7.31 6.31
CA LEU A 36 -4.56 -6.06 5.58
C LEU A 36 -4.24 -6.21 4.10
N MET A 37 -3.26 -7.02 3.73
CA MET A 37 -3.01 -7.34 2.33
C MET A 37 -4.19 -8.09 1.70
N ALA A 38 -4.76 -9.08 2.39
CA ALA A 38 -5.95 -9.77 1.91
C ALA A 38 -7.15 -8.82 1.73
N GLU A 39 -7.37 -7.93 2.70
CA GLU A 39 -8.51 -6.99 2.70
C GLU A 39 -8.36 -5.85 1.68
N LYS A 40 -7.17 -5.26 1.55
CA LYS A 40 -6.95 -4.06 0.70
C LYS A 40 -6.44 -4.38 -0.70
N MET A 41 -5.68 -5.46 -0.86
CA MET A 41 -4.98 -5.74 -2.11
C MET A 41 -5.60 -6.88 -2.92
N ASP A 42 -6.58 -7.61 -2.37
CA ASP A 42 -7.21 -8.78 -3.01
C ASP A 42 -6.18 -9.83 -3.49
N ILE A 43 -5.16 -10.07 -2.65
CA ILE A 43 -4.06 -11.00 -2.98
C ILE A 43 -4.33 -12.44 -2.53
N ALA A 44 -5.60 -12.84 -2.45
CA ALA A 44 -5.96 -14.21 -2.08
C ALA A 44 -5.29 -15.21 -3.04
N GLY A 45 -4.59 -16.21 -2.49
CA GLY A 45 -3.87 -17.23 -3.25
C GLY A 45 -2.46 -16.83 -3.71
N TRP A 46 -1.96 -15.66 -3.34
CA TRP A 46 -0.56 -15.29 -3.55
C TRP A 46 0.35 -16.02 -2.56
N ASN A 47 1.58 -16.32 -2.98
CA ASN A 47 2.57 -16.94 -2.12
C ASN A 47 3.18 -15.92 -1.18
N PHE A 48 3.01 -16.13 0.12
CA PHE A 48 3.64 -15.33 1.16
C PHE A 48 5.05 -15.85 1.49
N SER A 49 5.98 -14.92 1.71
CA SER A 49 7.30 -15.19 2.27
C SER A 49 7.77 -14.00 3.08
N ARG A 50 8.71 -14.25 4.00
CA ARG A 50 9.37 -13.20 4.78
C ARG A 50 10.87 -13.37 4.68
N LYS A 51 11.58 -12.28 4.43
CA LYS A 51 13.03 -12.21 4.52
C LYS A 51 13.41 -10.97 5.32
N ASP A 52 14.16 -11.18 6.40
CA ASP A 52 14.53 -10.11 7.34
C ASP A 52 13.27 -9.37 7.84
N ASP A 53 13.23 -8.05 7.64
CA ASP A 53 12.12 -7.17 8.03
C ASP A 53 11.13 -6.89 6.88
N THR A 54 11.24 -7.63 5.76
CA THR A 54 10.38 -7.46 4.59
C THR A 54 9.40 -8.62 4.45
N TYR A 55 8.12 -8.29 4.39
CA TYR A 55 7.04 -9.21 4.04
C TYR A 55 6.79 -9.15 2.54
N SER A 56 6.66 -10.31 1.90
CA SER A 56 6.64 -10.42 0.44
C SER A 56 5.52 -11.34 -0.03
N PHE A 57 4.78 -10.88 -1.03
CA PHE A 57 3.66 -11.60 -1.64
C PHE A 57 3.90 -11.71 -3.14
N ARG A 58 3.99 -12.93 -3.64
CA ARG A 58 4.20 -13.20 -5.07
C ARG A 58 2.96 -13.78 -5.72
N SER A 59 2.51 -13.19 -6.81
CA SER A 59 1.39 -13.70 -7.59
C SER A 59 1.73 -15.04 -8.24
N VAL A 60 0.70 -15.85 -8.46
CA VAL A 60 0.81 -17.14 -9.15
C VAL A 60 0.15 -16.98 -10.53
N PRO A 61 0.93 -16.71 -11.59
CA PRO A 61 0.37 -16.55 -12.92
C PRO A 61 -0.20 -17.89 -13.45
N SER A 62 -1.23 -17.80 -14.30
CA SER A 62 -1.81 -18.97 -14.95
C SER A 62 -0.91 -19.58 -16.04
N ASP A 63 -0.05 -18.76 -16.65
CA ASP A 63 0.98 -19.20 -17.59
C ASP A 63 2.26 -19.57 -16.80
N PRO A 64 2.74 -20.81 -16.87
CA PRO A 64 3.96 -21.22 -16.16
C PRO A 64 5.24 -20.53 -16.67
N ASN A 65 5.20 -19.88 -17.84
CA ASN A 65 6.33 -19.13 -18.39
C ASN A 65 6.29 -17.63 -18.03
N ALA A 66 5.19 -17.14 -17.46
CA ALA A 66 5.08 -15.76 -17.04
C ALA A 66 5.73 -15.55 -15.66
N GLU A 67 6.37 -14.40 -15.48
CA GLU A 67 6.84 -13.99 -14.15
C GLU A 67 5.67 -13.40 -13.35
N GLY A 68 5.54 -13.85 -12.10
CA GLY A 68 4.57 -13.29 -11.15
C GLY A 68 5.03 -11.92 -10.65
N VAL A 69 4.07 -11.05 -10.38
CA VAL A 69 4.28 -9.77 -9.69
C VAL A 69 4.66 -10.06 -8.25
N THR A 70 5.65 -9.34 -7.73
CA THR A 70 5.99 -9.42 -6.31
C THR A 70 5.73 -8.10 -5.63
N LEU A 71 4.94 -8.13 -4.57
CA LEU A 71 4.68 -7.00 -3.69
C LEU A 71 5.44 -7.20 -2.40
N ASP A 72 6.15 -6.17 -1.98
CA ASP A 72 6.81 -6.09 -0.69
C ASP A 72 6.12 -5.06 0.20
N VAL A 73 6.21 -5.26 1.51
CA VAL A 73 5.62 -4.35 2.50
C VAL A 73 6.71 -3.78 3.38
N ASN A 74 6.83 -2.45 3.38
CA ASN A 74 7.58 -1.73 4.39
C ASN A 74 6.77 -1.74 5.69
N ALA A 75 7.09 -2.66 6.60
CA ALA A 75 6.37 -2.81 7.86
C ALA A 75 6.41 -1.55 8.74
N LYS A 76 7.43 -0.71 8.60
CA LYS A 76 7.59 0.51 9.41
C LYS A 76 6.60 1.61 9.03
N THR A 77 6.22 1.69 7.76
CA THR A 77 5.30 2.73 7.25
C THR A 77 3.94 2.16 6.84
N GLY A 78 3.85 0.84 6.66
CA GLY A 78 2.71 0.16 6.06
C GLY A 78 2.62 0.31 4.54
N THR A 79 3.63 0.91 3.89
CA THR A 79 3.66 1.10 2.44
C THR A 79 3.89 -0.24 1.73
N VAL A 80 3.02 -0.56 0.78
CA VAL A 80 3.17 -1.71 -0.13
C VAL A 80 3.75 -1.20 -1.44
N TYR A 81 4.72 -1.91 -2.00
CA TYR A 81 5.37 -1.53 -3.25
C TYR A 81 5.64 -2.74 -4.14
N GLU A 82 5.71 -2.52 -5.44
CA GLU A 82 6.09 -3.57 -6.38
C GLU A 82 7.62 -3.69 -6.42
N ARG A 83 8.13 -4.90 -6.20
CA ARG A 83 9.55 -5.15 -5.95
C ARG A 83 10.46 -4.70 -7.09
N THR A 84 10.06 -4.94 -8.33
CA THR A 84 10.90 -4.72 -9.52
C THR A 84 11.09 -3.23 -9.80
N SER A 85 10.01 -2.46 -9.71
CA SER A 85 9.95 -1.03 -10.00
C SER A 85 10.16 -0.15 -8.78
N GLY A 86 10.01 -0.69 -7.57
CA GLY A 86 9.99 0.06 -6.32
C GLY A 86 8.77 0.97 -6.16
N LEU A 87 7.82 0.96 -7.10
CA LEU A 87 6.73 1.92 -7.11
C LEU A 87 5.69 1.59 -6.02
N PRO A 88 5.21 2.61 -5.28
CA PRO A 88 4.16 2.43 -4.28
C PRO A 88 2.86 1.92 -4.91
N GLN A 89 2.22 0.97 -4.23
CA GLN A 89 0.97 0.34 -4.64
C GLN A 89 -0.19 0.70 -3.72
N THR A 90 0.03 0.75 -2.41
CA THR A 90 -0.95 1.22 -1.42
C THR A 90 -0.28 1.50 -0.07
N ASN A 91 -1.06 1.88 0.94
CA ASN A 91 -0.63 1.84 2.34
C ASN A 91 -1.67 1.10 3.21
N LEU A 92 -1.19 0.11 3.97
CA LEU A 92 -2.02 -0.79 4.77
C LEU A 92 -2.69 -0.10 5.97
N VAL A 93 -2.08 0.95 6.50
CA VAL A 93 -2.57 1.66 7.69
C VAL A 93 -3.45 2.86 7.32
N ARG A 94 -3.12 3.56 6.22
CA ARG A 94 -3.88 4.72 5.75
C ARG A 94 -5.19 4.28 5.09
N LYS A 95 -6.32 4.68 5.67
CA LYS A 95 -7.67 4.21 5.25
C LYS A 95 -8.07 4.68 3.85
N ASP A 96 -7.64 5.89 3.46
CA ASP A 96 -7.93 6.52 2.16
C ASP A 96 -6.86 6.24 1.10
N ALA A 97 -5.87 5.38 1.39
CA ALA A 97 -4.84 5.06 0.41
C ALA A 97 -5.45 4.30 -0.78
N PRO A 98 -5.20 4.73 -2.02
CA PRO A 98 -5.63 3.98 -3.20
C PRO A 98 -4.94 2.61 -3.28
N ASN A 99 -5.56 1.68 -3.99
CA ASN A 99 -4.93 0.44 -4.41
C ASN A 99 -4.55 0.56 -5.90
N PHE A 100 -3.28 0.85 -6.16
CA PHE A 100 -2.77 1.01 -7.52
C PHE A 100 -2.50 -0.30 -8.25
N LEU A 101 -2.50 -1.46 -7.57
CA LEU A 101 -2.39 -2.77 -8.23
C LEU A 101 -3.53 -3.00 -9.21
N GLN A 102 -4.70 -2.42 -8.93
CA GLN A 102 -5.88 -2.51 -9.79
C GLN A 102 -5.86 -1.51 -10.96
N VAL A 103 -4.92 -0.57 -10.98
CA VAL A 103 -4.79 0.45 -12.03
C VAL A 103 -3.91 -0.10 -13.15
N THR A 104 -4.55 -0.61 -14.20
CA THR A 104 -3.85 -1.20 -15.36
C THR A 104 -3.40 -0.18 -16.41
N ASN A 105 -3.84 1.08 -16.30
CA ASN A 105 -3.46 2.16 -17.20
C ASN A 105 -2.34 3.00 -16.57
N GLY A 106 -1.14 2.95 -17.16
CA GLY A 106 0.04 3.66 -16.68
C GLY A 106 -0.10 5.18 -16.59
N GLU A 107 -0.89 5.81 -17.49
CA GLU A 107 -1.13 7.26 -17.44
C GLU A 107 -2.04 7.64 -16.27
N ILE A 108 -3.05 6.80 -15.97
CA ILE A 108 -3.91 6.99 -14.79
C ILE A 108 -3.08 6.80 -13.52
N PHE A 109 -2.26 5.75 -13.47
CA PHE A 109 -1.33 5.51 -12.36
C PHE A 109 -0.44 6.73 -12.13
N LYS A 110 0.26 7.19 -13.17
CA LYS A 110 1.16 8.35 -13.09
C LYS A 110 0.44 9.62 -12.66
N SER A 111 -0.78 9.85 -13.15
CA SER A 111 -1.61 11.01 -12.79
C SER A 111 -1.96 11.01 -11.31
N GLU A 112 -2.42 9.88 -10.76
CA GLU A 112 -2.77 9.79 -9.33
C GLU A 112 -1.54 9.91 -8.42
N ILE A 113 -0.41 9.30 -8.79
CA ILE A 113 0.86 9.49 -8.07
C ILE A 113 1.27 10.97 -8.04
N ASN A 114 1.23 11.65 -9.19
CA ASN A 114 1.56 13.07 -9.28
C ASN A 114 0.63 13.95 -8.44
N LYS A 115 -0.67 13.63 -8.44
CA LYS A 115 -1.68 14.34 -7.65
C LYS A 115 -1.40 14.22 -6.15
N MET A 116 -1.10 13.01 -5.66
CA MET A 116 -0.74 12.79 -4.25
C MET A 116 0.57 13.49 -3.89
N ALA A 117 1.60 13.31 -4.71
CA ALA A 117 2.89 13.94 -4.49
C ALA A 117 2.79 15.48 -4.48
N LYS A 118 2.00 16.06 -5.40
CA LYS A 118 1.77 17.52 -5.45
C LYS A 118 1.21 18.08 -4.15
N GLN A 119 0.31 17.36 -3.48
CA GLN A 119 -0.21 17.81 -2.17
C GLN A 119 0.91 17.93 -1.14
N VAL A 120 1.84 16.99 -1.14
CA VAL A 120 3.02 17.02 -0.25
C VAL A 120 3.97 18.15 -0.64
N LEU A 121 4.25 18.32 -1.94
CA LEU A 121 5.12 19.39 -2.41
C LEU A 121 4.58 20.78 -2.03
N ASP A 122 3.29 21.03 -2.28
CA ASP A 122 2.63 22.32 -2.00
C ASP A 122 2.68 22.64 -0.49
N LYS A 123 2.47 21.65 0.38
CA LYS A 123 2.56 21.78 1.85
C LYS A 123 3.96 22.16 2.33
N ASN A 124 4.99 21.80 1.58
CA ASN A 124 6.40 21.98 1.95
C ASN A 124 7.10 23.11 1.17
N GLY A 125 6.37 23.90 0.38
CA GLY A 125 6.95 24.98 -0.43
C GLY A 125 7.87 24.47 -1.55
N LEU A 126 7.67 23.23 -1.99
CA LEU A 126 8.40 22.60 -3.08
C LEU A 126 7.57 22.72 -4.37
N THR A 127 8.24 22.85 -5.51
CA THR A 127 7.57 22.80 -6.82
C THR A 127 8.29 21.82 -7.74
N PRO A 128 7.58 21.04 -8.57
CA PRO A 128 8.21 20.20 -9.58
C PRO A 128 9.21 20.99 -10.45
N ASP A 129 10.38 20.41 -10.75
CA ASP A 129 11.34 21.04 -11.67
C ASP A 129 10.78 21.11 -13.10
N ASN A 130 10.03 20.08 -13.51
CA ASN A 130 9.36 19.93 -14.81
C ASN A 130 8.17 18.94 -14.73
N ASP A 131 7.43 18.74 -15.83
CA ASP A 131 6.25 17.85 -15.88
C ASP A 131 6.56 16.35 -15.63
N ASN A 132 7.81 15.94 -15.82
CA ASN A 132 8.30 14.58 -15.60
C ASN A 132 9.30 14.55 -14.44
N TRP A 133 9.05 15.33 -13.40
CA TRP A 133 9.96 15.46 -12.26
C TRP A 133 10.20 14.16 -11.48
N ILE A 134 9.24 13.22 -11.51
CA ILE A 134 9.38 11.90 -10.88
C ILE A 134 10.27 11.02 -11.76
N SER A 135 11.45 10.65 -11.25
CA SER A 135 12.44 9.84 -11.95
C SER A 135 12.21 8.34 -11.81
N GLY A 136 11.49 7.90 -10.77
CA GLY A 136 11.14 6.49 -10.57
C GLY A 136 10.73 6.16 -9.14
N GLY A 137 10.45 4.88 -8.91
CA GLY A 137 10.37 4.28 -7.59
C GLY A 137 11.73 3.70 -7.18
N TYR A 138 11.97 3.59 -5.88
CA TYR A 138 13.08 2.80 -5.33
C TYR A 138 12.55 2.02 -4.13
N GLY A 139 13.28 0.97 -3.77
CA GLY A 139 12.89 0.02 -2.72
C GLY A 139 12.26 0.68 -1.49
N GLU A 140 11.31 -0.03 -0.89
CA GLU A 140 10.46 0.42 0.22
C GLU A 140 9.29 1.36 -0.15
N GLY A 141 9.06 1.61 -1.45
CA GLY A 141 7.87 2.31 -1.93
C GLY A 141 8.00 3.83 -2.01
N PHE A 142 9.23 4.34 -1.97
CA PHE A 142 9.51 5.76 -2.17
C PHE A 142 9.50 6.12 -3.65
N ILE A 143 9.08 7.35 -3.95
CA ILE A 143 9.32 7.99 -5.24
C ILE A 143 10.46 8.99 -5.14
N TYR A 144 11.16 9.17 -6.25
CA TYR A 144 12.28 10.09 -6.38
C TYR A 144 11.95 11.13 -7.42
N GLY A 145 12.43 12.34 -7.22
CA GLY A 145 12.26 13.35 -8.23
C GLY A 145 12.95 14.67 -7.95
N ASP A 146 13.07 15.45 -9.02
CA ASP A 146 13.71 16.77 -8.99
C ASP A 146 12.68 17.87 -8.73
N VAL A 147 12.90 18.65 -7.68
CA VAL A 147 12.02 19.76 -7.30
C VAL A 147 12.81 21.04 -7.12
N LYS A 148 12.12 22.17 -7.04
CA LYS A 148 12.67 23.46 -6.67
C LYS A 148 12.26 23.82 -5.26
N LYS A 149 13.26 24.15 -4.45
CA LYS A 149 13.12 24.75 -3.11
C LYS A 149 13.83 26.08 -3.12
N ASP A 150 13.11 27.16 -2.83
CA ASP A 150 13.66 28.53 -2.86
C ASP A 150 14.38 28.89 -4.19
N GLY A 151 13.84 28.39 -5.30
CA GLY A 151 14.39 28.57 -6.64
C GLY A 151 15.60 27.72 -6.99
N LYS A 152 16.11 26.90 -6.06
CA LYS A 152 17.19 25.94 -6.30
C LYS A 152 16.65 24.56 -6.60
N LYS A 153 17.19 23.92 -7.63
CA LYS A 153 16.91 22.52 -7.94
C LYS A 153 17.56 21.63 -6.88
N ILE A 154 16.77 20.72 -6.32
CA ILE A 154 17.18 19.66 -5.40
C ILE A 154 16.53 18.34 -5.84
N THR A 155 17.11 17.21 -5.44
CA THR A 155 16.49 15.90 -5.61
C THR A 155 15.92 15.47 -4.27
N ILE A 156 14.70 14.93 -4.28
CA ILE A 156 14.03 14.44 -3.08
C ILE A 156 13.70 12.95 -3.20
N LYS A 157 13.63 12.30 -2.04
CA LYS A 157 12.96 11.02 -1.81
C LYS A 157 11.67 11.30 -1.04
N LEU A 158 10.55 10.71 -1.47
CA LEU A 158 9.22 10.98 -0.93
C LEU A 158 8.42 9.69 -0.76
N ASP A 159 7.88 9.45 0.44
CA ASP A 159 6.78 8.50 0.64
C ASP A 159 5.46 9.26 0.49
N ILE A 160 4.74 8.98 -0.59
CA ILE A 160 3.49 9.68 -0.92
C ILE A 160 2.34 9.39 0.07
N PHE A 161 2.45 8.35 0.90
CA PHE A 161 1.42 7.96 1.85
C PHE A 161 1.66 8.53 3.23
N THR A 162 2.91 8.53 3.72
CA THR A 162 3.31 9.13 5.00
C THR A 162 3.58 10.63 4.90
N GLU A 163 3.77 11.14 3.69
CA GLU A 163 4.18 12.53 3.39
C GLU A 163 5.60 12.87 3.87
N GLU A 164 6.34 11.87 4.35
CA GLU A 164 7.75 12.03 4.72
C GLU A 164 8.59 12.21 3.47
N TRP A 165 9.49 13.19 3.51
CA TRP A 165 10.43 13.44 2.43
C TRP A 165 11.77 13.90 2.97
N GLU A 166 12.82 13.66 2.20
CA GLU A 166 14.18 14.13 2.48
C GLU A 166 14.87 14.60 1.19
N GLU A 167 15.72 15.60 1.31
CA GLU A 167 16.65 15.99 0.26
C GLU A 167 17.80 14.98 0.20
N ILE A 168 18.17 14.56 -1.01
CA ILE A 168 19.22 13.56 -1.24
C ILE A 168 20.21 14.06 -2.30
N ASP A 169 21.46 13.61 -2.21
CA ASP A 169 22.51 13.98 -3.16
C ASP A 169 22.44 13.18 -4.48
N ASN A 170 21.97 11.93 -4.44
CA ASN A 170 21.85 11.06 -5.60
C ASN A 170 20.80 9.96 -5.37
N PRO A 171 19.83 9.75 -6.30
CA PRO A 171 18.85 8.68 -6.23
C PRO A 171 19.37 7.28 -6.65
N PHE A 172 20.61 7.15 -7.14
CA PHE A 172 21.20 5.91 -7.66
C PHE A 172 22.52 5.50 -7.02
#